data_AF-A0A0E1NDW3-F1
#
_entry.id   AF-A0A0E1NDW3-F1
#
_cell.length_a   1.000
_cell.length_b   1.000
_cell.length_c   1.000
_cell.angle_alpha   90.00
_cell.angle_beta   90.00
_cell.angle_gamma   90.00
#
_symmetry.space_group_name_H-M   'P 1'
#
loop_
_entity.id
_entity.type
_entity.pdbx_description
1 polymer ?
#
loop_
_entity_poly.entity_id
_entity_poly.type
_entity_poly.pdbx_seq_one_letter_code
_entity_poly.pdbx_strand_id
1 'polypeptide(L)'
;MRTNKVVWSEGLFLRPQLFQQQERYLEYYAHKRAATITPFFWGFAQYEIDREALSYGKLVLRSGKGVLPDGTPFDIPGHAELPEPLTITPDHLGKLIYLAVPLRLDNSDETIFDEYDMSSLARFYAYEADLSDTNAIRQGPKPVQLSRLRLKLVSESEMTESWIGLPLAKVRAIQPDGSVLLHLEDYIPPVTGYAASSLLSEWLTHLNGLVKMRADMLAKRLSNSDGKASASAEIVDYLLLQIFNKYEPSLDHLRNIPELPPIVLYQELAKFAGELSTFIRTKTRRPRPAPGYDHGKLYPSIRPLVDDVHELLNQILVRAGQMIPLDPKGNGVWSASVLPNELRSFSNLVLAVHAQLPMDVLQHQFSVQTKISAPQQLHELVRSHLPGLELQRLPVPPRQIPYSAGYVYFELMKSGPFWDKVSNAGAIALHVAGDFPALKMELWGIRDS
;
A
#
# COMPACT_ATOMS: atom_id res chain seq x y z
N MET A 1 -24.51 -11.11 32.63
CA MET A 1 -25.87 -10.56 32.47
C MET A 1 -26.80 -11.60 31.92
N ARG A 2 -28.00 -11.73 32.49
CA ARG A 2 -28.99 -12.68 31.97
C ARG A 2 -29.57 -12.15 30.66
N THR A 3 -29.46 -12.94 29.60
CA THR A 3 -29.99 -12.60 28.27
C THR A 3 -31.06 -13.60 27.82
N ASN A 4 -31.63 -14.37 28.75
CA ASN A 4 -32.66 -15.36 28.46
C ASN A 4 -33.95 -14.70 27.96
N LYS A 5 -34.66 -15.42 27.08
CA LYS A 5 -35.96 -15.02 26.55
C LYS A 5 -37.01 -14.91 27.67
N VAL A 6 -37.82 -13.86 27.61
CA VAL A 6 -38.99 -13.68 28.50
C VAL A 6 -40.10 -14.65 28.12
N VAL A 7 -40.73 -15.26 29.13
CA VAL A 7 -41.94 -16.08 28.97
C VAL A 7 -43.16 -15.19 29.17
N TRP A 8 -44.00 -15.10 28.14
CA TRP A 8 -45.26 -14.36 28.17
C TRP A 8 -46.41 -15.33 28.43
N SER A 9 -46.89 -15.39 29.67
CA SER A 9 -48.01 -16.24 30.08
C SER A 9 -49.30 -15.42 30.22
N GLU A 10 -50.43 -16.10 30.09
CA GLU A 10 -51.74 -15.51 30.39
C GLU A 10 -51.77 -15.01 31.85
N GLY A 11 -52.38 -13.85 32.08
CA GLY A 11 -52.46 -13.22 33.40
C GLY A 11 -51.15 -12.60 33.93
N LEU A 12 -50.06 -12.58 33.14
CA LEU A 12 -48.81 -11.95 33.53
C LEU A 12 -48.96 -10.43 33.68
N PHE A 13 -48.61 -9.89 34.85
CA PHE A 13 -48.61 -8.46 35.10
C PHE A 13 -47.40 -7.77 34.43
N LEU A 14 -47.66 -6.74 33.63
CA LEU A 14 -46.61 -5.98 32.94
C LEU A 14 -45.77 -5.18 33.93
N ARG A 15 -44.45 -5.34 33.85
CA ARG A 15 -43.48 -4.58 34.64
C ARG A 15 -42.29 -4.16 33.75
N PRO A 16 -41.58 -3.06 34.07
CA PRO A 16 -40.44 -2.61 33.27
C PRO A 16 -39.39 -3.69 33.00
N GLN A 17 -39.16 -4.58 33.99
CA GLN A 17 -38.16 -5.65 33.90
C GLN A 17 -38.44 -6.63 32.75
N LEU A 18 -39.71 -6.86 32.40
CA LEU A 18 -40.07 -7.76 31.29
C LEU A 18 -39.61 -7.17 29.95
N PHE A 19 -39.82 -5.88 29.74
CA PHE A 19 -39.42 -5.19 28.51
C PHE A 19 -37.90 -5.03 28.43
N GLN A 20 -37.25 -4.63 29.53
CA GLN A 20 -35.78 -4.56 29.62
C GLN A 20 -35.13 -5.91 29.32
N GLN A 21 -35.67 -7.01 29.88
CA GLN A 21 -35.15 -8.35 29.63
C GLN A 21 -35.40 -8.82 28.19
N GLN A 22 -36.56 -8.47 27.62
CA GLN A 22 -36.85 -8.76 26.22
C GLN A 22 -35.87 -8.05 25.28
N GLU A 23 -35.59 -6.77 25.52
CA GLU A 23 -34.61 -5.99 24.76
C GLU A 23 -33.22 -6.62 24.84
N ARG A 24 -32.72 -6.93 26.05
CA ARG A 24 -31.45 -7.62 26.24
C ARG A 24 -31.36 -8.96 25.50
N TYR A 25 -32.43 -9.75 25.50
CA TYR A 25 -32.50 -11.00 24.75
C TYR A 25 -32.38 -10.75 23.23
N LEU A 26 -33.08 -9.74 22.71
CA LEU A 26 -33.07 -9.40 21.28
C LEU A 26 -31.71 -8.84 20.84
N GLU A 27 -31.13 -7.93 21.62
CA GLU A 27 -29.77 -7.41 21.41
C GLU A 27 -28.74 -8.53 21.42
N TYR A 28 -28.79 -9.42 22.42
CA TYR A 28 -27.91 -10.58 22.51
C TYR A 28 -28.05 -11.50 21.29
N TYR A 29 -29.29 -11.80 20.88
CA TYR A 29 -29.56 -12.64 19.72
C TYR A 29 -29.03 -12.02 18.43
N ALA A 30 -29.23 -10.71 18.23
CA ALA A 30 -28.71 -9.97 17.09
C ALA A 30 -27.17 -9.97 17.07
N HIS A 31 -26.54 -9.66 18.21
CA HIS A 31 -25.09 -9.68 18.35
C HIS A 31 -24.51 -11.07 18.07
N LYS A 32 -25.08 -12.13 18.65
CA LYS A 32 -24.58 -13.51 18.43
C LYS A 32 -24.74 -13.98 17.00
N ARG A 33 -25.75 -13.52 16.26
CA ARG A 33 -25.85 -13.77 14.81
C ARG A 33 -24.81 -13.01 14.00
N ALA A 34 -24.55 -11.75 14.35
CA ALA A 34 -23.58 -10.92 13.63
C ALA A 34 -22.13 -11.37 13.88
N ALA A 35 -21.78 -11.67 15.14
CA ALA A 35 -20.42 -12.02 15.56
C ALA A 35 -19.90 -13.34 14.95
N THR A 36 -20.77 -14.20 14.43
CA THR A 36 -20.34 -15.44 13.73
C THR A 36 -19.86 -15.20 12.30
N ILE A 37 -20.14 -14.03 11.70
CA ILE A 37 -19.74 -13.72 10.32
C ILE A 37 -18.23 -13.42 10.25
N THR A 38 -17.72 -12.66 11.22
CA THR A 38 -16.31 -12.29 11.31
C THR A 38 -15.94 -11.99 12.76
N PRO A 39 -14.74 -12.38 13.25
CA PRO A 39 -14.27 -12.00 14.58
C PRO A 39 -13.94 -10.49 14.67
N PHE A 40 -13.84 -9.81 13.53
CA PHE A 40 -13.47 -8.40 13.42
C PHE A 40 -14.70 -7.53 13.09
N PHE A 41 -15.83 -7.79 13.76
CA PHE A 41 -17.11 -7.11 13.52
C PHE A 41 -17.20 -5.71 14.16
N TRP A 42 -16.24 -5.37 15.02
CA TRP A 42 -16.23 -4.17 15.86
C TRP A 42 -15.22 -3.14 15.33
N GLY A 43 -15.36 -1.89 15.73
CA GLY A 43 -14.56 -0.77 15.22
C GLY A 43 -15.42 0.32 14.60
N PHE A 44 -14.76 1.30 14.02
CA PHE A 44 -15.40 2.41 13.32
C PHE A 44 -15.72 2.02 11.87
N ALA A 45 -16.97 2.18 11.46
CA ALA A 45 -17.37 2.23 10.06
C ALA A 45 -17.13 3.63 9.46
N GLN A 46 -17.20 4.66 10.30
CA GLN A 46 -16.87 6.05 9.97
C GLN A 46 -16.44 6.76 11.25
N TYR A 47 -15.48 7.68 11.15
CA TYR A 47 -15.13 8.60 12.23
C TYR A 47 -14.54 9.89 11.65
N GLU A 48 -14.84 11.01 12.29
CA GLU A 48 -14.32 12.32 11.89
C GLU A 48 -13.94 13.15 13.11
N ILE A 49 -12.66 13.48 13.20
CA ILE A 49 -12.12 14.37 14.25
C ILE A 49 -12.09 15.80 13.71
N ASP A 50 -12.53 16.75 14.52
CA ASP A 50 -12.44 18.17 14.22
C ASP A 50 -10.97 18.64 14.24
N ARG A 51 -10.42 18.93 13.06
CA ARG A 51 -9.04 19.42 12.93
C ARG A 51 -8.88 20.86 13.41
N GLU A 52 -9.93 21.67 13.36
CA GLU A 52 -9.90 23.06 13.83
C GLU A 52 -9.89 23.09 15.35
N ALA A 53 -10.67 22.23 16.02
CA ALA A 53 -10.66 22.11 17.48
C ALA A 53 -9.27 21.75 18.04
N LEU A 54 -8.48 20.95 17.31
CA LEU A 54 -7.11 20.61 17.70
C LEU A 54 -6.20 21.84 17.78
N SER A 55 -6.45 22.88 16.98
CA SER A 55 -5.70 24.14 17.07
C SER A 55 -5.91 24.87 18.40
N TYR A 56 -7.04 24.61 19.07
CA TYR A 56 -7.38 25.15 20.40
C TYR A 56 -7.10 24.17 21.54
N GLY A 57 -6.31 23.10 21.29
CA GLY A 57 -5.95 22.12 22.30
C GLY A 57 -7.07 21.14 22.67
N LYS A 58 -8.12 21.01 21.84
CA LYS A 58 -9.27 20.14 22.12
C LYS A 58 -9.42 19.04 21.07
N LEU A 59 -9.76 17.83 21.54
CA LEU A 59 -10.20 16.74 20.69
C LEU A 59 -11.72 16.71 20.66
N VAL A 60 -12.29 16.86 19.46
CA VAL A 60 -13.74 16.80 19.22
C VAL A 60 -14.01 15.76 18.14
N LEU A 61 -14.95 14.86 18.42
CA LEU A 61 -15.47 13.91 17.44
C LEU A 61 -16.70 14.52 16.78
N ARG A 62 -16.66 14.87 15.49
CA ARG A 62 -17.77 15.46 14.75
C ARG A 62 -18.81 14.45 14.31
N SER A 63 -18.36 13.27 13.93
CA SER A 63 -19.22 12.16 13.54
C SER A 63 -18.53 10.84 13.82
N GLY A 64 -19.33 9.80 14.08
CA GLY A 64 -18.80 8.48 14.38
C GLY A 64 -19.87 7.41 14.23
N LYS A 65 -19.58 6.38 13.45
CA LYS A 65 -20.47 5.23 13.28
C LYS A 65 -19.66 3.97 13.45
N GLY A 66 -20.22 2.97 14.12
CA GLY A 66 -19.51 1.73 14.33
C GLY A 66 -20.18 0.80 15.32
N VAL A 67 -19.41 -0.18 15.76
CA VAL A 67 -19.84 -1.20 16.72
C VAL A 67 -18.77 -1.36 17.78
N LEU A 68 -19.15 -1.26 19.04
CA LEU A 68 -18.25 -1.49 20.17
C LEU A 68 -17.91 -2.99 20.30
N PRO A 69 -16.83 -3.37 21.02
CA PRO A 69 -16.44 -4.77 21.15
C PRO A 69 -17.50 -5.69 21.80
N ASP A 70 -18.42 -5.13 22.59
CA ASP A 70 -19.57 -5.87 23.16
C ASP A 70 -20.74 -6.05 22.18
N GLY A 71 -20.64 -5.52 20.96
CA GLY A 71 -21.67 -5.57 19.93
C GLY A 71 -22.63 -4.39 19.91
N THR A 72 -22.48 -3.41 20.79
CA THR A 72 -23.36 -2.23 20.81
C THR A 72 -23.07 -1.32 19.61
N PRO A 73 -24.04 -1.10 18.71
CA PRO A 73 -23.87 -0.15 17.63
C PRO A 73 -23.98 1.29 18.14
N PHE A 74 -23.31 2.23 17.47
CA PHE A 74 -23.48 3.66 17.70
C PHE A 74 -23.48 4.44 16.39
N ASP A 75 -24.20 5.56 16.39
CA ASP A 75 -24.25 6.54 15.30
C ASP A 75 -24.32 7.94 15.90
N ILE A 76 -23.26 8.72 15.73
CA ILE A 76 -23.11 10.10 16.18
C ILE A 76 -23.09 11.01 14.93
N PRO A 77 -23.94 12.04 14.84
CA PRO A 77 -24.96 12.46 15.82
C PRO A 77 -26.34 11.80 15.65
N GLY A 78 -26.45 10.70 14.89
CA GLY A 78 -27.74 10.13 14.49
C GLY A 78 -28.59 9.60 15.66
N HIS A 79 -28.11 8.58 16.37
CA HIS A 79 -28.80 7.94 17.49
C HIS A 79 -28.17 8.25 18.86
N ALA A 80 -26.93 8.74 18.86
CA ALA A 80 -26.20 9.18 20.04
C ALA A 80 -25.76 10.63 19.88
N GLU A 81 -25.62 11.35 20.99
CA GLU A 81 -25.09 12.70 20.99
C GLU A 81 -23.58 12.72 20.76
N LEU A 82 -23.08 13.91 20.42
CA LEU A 82 -21.66 14.19 20.37
C LEU A 82 -21.08 14.03 21.78
N PRO A 83 -20.00 13.25 21.96
CA PRO A 83 -19.33 13.20 23.25
C PRO A 83 -18.74 14.57 23.59
N GLU A 84 -18.68 14.87 24.89
CA GLU A 84 -18.06 16.10 25.39
C GLU A 84 -16.62 16.27 24.85
N PRO A 85 -16.26 17.47 24.35
CA PRO A 85 -14.89 17.77 23.93
C PRO A 85 -13.85 17.46 25.00
N LEU A 86 -12.81 16.70 24.64
CA LEU A 86 -11.70 16.44 25.55
C LEU A 86 -10.62 17.51 25.40
N THR A 87 -10.35 18.27 26.46
CA THR A 87 -9.19 19.18 26.48
C THR A 87 -7.92 18.36 26.67
N ILE A 88 -6.96 18.50 25.75
CA ILE A 88 -5.73 17.73 25.76
C ILE A 88 -4.71 18.41 26.68
N THR A 89 -4.27 17.70 27.71
CA THR A 89 -3.27 18.15 28.68
C THR A 89 -1.97 17.37 28.48
N PRO A 90 -0.84 17.81 29.09
CA PRO A 90 0.42 17.08 29.05
C PRO A 90 0.32 15.61 29.50
N ASP A 91 -0.64 15.29 30.38
CA ASP A 91 -0.87 13.92 30.84
C ASP A 91 -1.37 12.98 29.74
N HIS A 92 -1.86 13.50 28.61
CA HIS A 92 -2.32 12.72 27.47
C HIS A 92 -1.21 12.44 26.44
N LEU A 93 -0.03 13.05 26.57
CA LEU A 93 1.05 12.92 25.59
C LEU A 93 1.47 11.46 25.40
N GLY A 94 1.47 10.98 24.15
CA GLY A 94 1.82 9.60 23.80
C GLY A 94 0.75 8.56 24.14
N LYS A 95 -0.37 8.95 24.75
CA LYS A 95 -1.46 8.04 25.16
C LYS A 95 -2.53 7.94 24.07
N LEU A 96 -3.27 6.84 24.12
CA LEU A 96 -4.49 6.68 23.34
C LEU A 96 -5.65 7.43 23.99
N ILE A 97 -6.51 7.99 23.16
CA ILE A 97 -7.83 8.48 23.54
C ILE A 97 -8.88 7.54 22.94
N TYR A 98 -9.83 7.14 23.76
CA TYR A 98 -10.88 6.19 23.43
C TYR A 98 -12.21 6.90 23.26
N LEU A 99 -13.03 6.43 22.33
CA LEU A 99 -14.48 6.61 22.39
C LEU A 99 -15.04 5.45 23.22
N ALA A 100 -15.51 5.75 24.42
CA ALA A 100 -15.87 4.74 25.41
C ALA A 100 -17.24 4.98 26.02
N VAL A 101 -17.75 3.95 26.67
CA VAL A 101 -19.02 3.93 27.38
C VAL A 101 -18.90 2.95 28.56
N PRO A 102 -19.64 3.15 29.66
CA PRO A 102 -19.62 2.20 30.76
C PRO A 102 -20.02 0.78 30.34
N LEU A 103 -19.29 -0.22 30.83
CA LEU A 103 -19.54 -1.63 30.58
C LEU A 103 -20.87 -2.04 31.22
N ARG A 104 -21.68 -2.85 30.51
CA ARG A 104 -22.90 -3.43 31.10
C ARG A 104 -22.53 -4.50 32.12
N LEU A 105 -22.89 -4.27 33.40
CA LEU A 105 -22.65 -5.19 34.50
C LEU A 105 -23.97 -5.73 35.06
N ASP A 106 -23.88 -6.84 35.79
CA ASP A 106 -25.06 -7.47 36.40
C ASP A 106 -25.45 -6.70 37.66
N ASN A 107 -26.75 -6.42 37.79
CA ASN A 107 -27.33 -5.68 38.92
C ASN A 107 -26.78 -4.26 39.09
N SER A 108 -26.27 -3.64 38.03
CA SER A 108 -25.95 -2.21 37.98
C SER A 108 -27.05 -1.42 37.28
N ASP A 109 -27.15 -0.13 37.59
CA ASP A 109 -28.02 0.79 36.86
C ASP A 109 -27.52 0.94 35.42
N GLU A 110 -28.38 0.66 34.44
CA GLU A 110 -28.07 0.85 33.03
C GLU A 110 -28.46 2.24 32.51
N THR A 111 -29.44 2.88 33.16
CA THR A 111 -30.01 4.17 32.75
C THR A 111 -30.15 5.09 33.95
N ILE A 112 -29.66 6.32 33.81
CA ILE A 112 -29.95 7.43 34.75
C ILE A 112 -31.02 8.36 34.19
N PHE A 113 -31.70 9.06 35.08
CA PHE A 113 -32.72 10.06 34.74
C PHE A 113 -32.25 11.50 34.95
N ASP A 114 -31.09 11.68 35.60
CA ASP A 114 -30.37 12.94 35.68
C ASP A 114 -29.12 12.83 34.79
N GLU A 115 -29.13 13.54 33.66
CA GLU A 115 -28.03 13.56 32.69
C GLU A 115 -26.70 13.99 33.33
N TYR A 116 -26.76 14.84 34.35
CA TYR A 116 -25.60 15.45 34.99
C TYR A 116 -24.96 14.59 36.09
N ASP A 117 -25.50 13.40 36.37
CA ASP A 117 -24.84 12.45 37.27
C ASP A 117 -23.61 11.83 36.60
N MET A 118 -22.50 12.55 36.72
CA MET A 118 -21.19 12.16 36.18
C MET A 118 -20.54 11.02 36.97
N SER A 119 -21.02 10.72 38.18
CA SER A 119 -20.51 9.62 39.01
C SER A 119 -21.09 8.27 38.62
N SER A 120 -22.25 8.28 37.95
CA SER A 120 -22.92 7.08 37.49
C SER A 120 -22.22 6.41 36.31
N LEU A 121 -22.00 5.11 36.45
CA LEU A 121 -21.57 4.18 35.39
C LEU A 121 -22.75 3.63 34.59
N ALA A 122 -23.90 4.29 34.60
CA ALA A 122 -24.99 3.97 33.70
C ALA A 122 -24.58 4.23 32.25
N ARG A 123 -24.89 3.26 31.39
CA ARG A 123 -24.60 3.26 29.96
C ARG A 123 -25.47 4.25 29.19
N PHE A 124 -26.65 4.54 29.71
CA PHE A 124 -27.63 5.40 29.09
C PHE A 124 -28.12 6.50 30.02
N TYR A 125 -28.71 7.54 29.44
CA TYR A 125 -29.55 8.49 30.16
C TYR A 125 -30.91 8.63 29.47
N ALA A 126 -31.94 8.93 30.26
CA ALA A 126 -33.29 9.17 29.77
C ALA A 126 -33.48 10.62 29.32
N TYR A 127 -34.20 10.82 28.22
CA TYR A 127 -34.65 12.13 27.76
C TYR A 127 -36.08 12.04 27.21
N GLU A 128 -36.83 13.14 27.23
CA GLU A 128 -38.20 13.17 26.70
C GLU A 128 -38.22 13.53 25.21
N ALA A 129 -39.05 12.81 24.44
CA ALA A 129 -39.32 13.09 23.04
C ALA A 129 -40.80 12.86 22.70
N ASP A 130 -41.37 13.73 21.86
CA ASP A 130 -42.71 13.55 21.34
C ASP A 130 -42.72 12.58 20.16
N LEU A 131 -43.32 11.40 20.34
CA LEU A 131 -43.46 10.38 19.30
C LEU A 131 -44.85 10.40 18.69
N SER A 132 -44.90 10.46 17.36
CA SER A 132 -46.15 10.31 16.60
C SER A 132 -46.55 8.85 16.46
N ASP A 133 -47.84 8.57 16.62
CA ASP A 133 -48.41 7.27 16.23
C ASP A 133 -48.30 7.10 14.69
N THR A 134 -47.74 5.96 14.27
CA THR A 134 -47.59 5.58 12.86
C THR A 134 -48.84 4.94 12.26
N ASN A 135 -49.88 4.68 13.06
CA ASN A 135 -51.18 4.23 12.57
C ASN A 135 -51.95 5.36 11.88
N ALA A 136 -52.83 5.02 10.92
CA ALA A 136 -53.62 5.99 10.18
C ALA A 136 -54.61 6.78 11.07
N ILE A 137 -55.08 6.15 12.16
CA ILE A 137 -56.00 6.74 13.14
C ILE A 137 -55.18 7.24 14.33
N ARG A 138 -54.51 8.38 14.16
CA ARG A 138 -53.57 8.95 15.15
C ARG A 138 -54.20 10.04 16.01
N GLN A 139 -53.76 10.13 17.26
CA GLN A 139 -54.19 11.15 18.23
C GLN A 139 -53.13 12.24 18.48
N GLY A 140 -52.28 12.49 17.48
CA GLY A 140 -51.13 13.40 17.57
C GLY A 140 -49.94 12.78 18.33
N PRO A 141 -48.81 13.51 18.43
CA PRO A 141 -47.64 13.07 19.17
C PRO A 141 -47.92 12.92 20.67
N LYS A 142 -47.20 12.00 21.32
CA LYS A 142 -47.21 11.81 22.78
C LYS A 142 -45.78 11.85 23.34
N PRO A 143 -45.58 12.44 24.53
CA PRO A 143 -44.27 12.43 25.16
C PRO A 143 -43.92 11.01 25.61
N VAL A 144 -42.72 10.57 25.25
CA VAL A 144 -42.14 9.27 25.62
C VAL A 144 -40.72 9.50 26.10
N GLN A 145 -40.33 8.84 27.20
CA GLN A 145 -38.95 8.80 27.62
C GLN A 145 -38.17 7.81 26.75
N LEU A 146 -37.20 8.36 26.03
CA LEU A 146 -36.24 7.61 25.22
C LEU A 146 -34.88 7.58 25.92
N SER A 147 -34.01 6.71 25.44
CA SER A 147 -32.71 6.44 26.02
C SER A 147 -31.61 6.83 25.03
N ARG A 148 -30.58 7.53 25.52
CA ARG A 148 -29.39 7.89 24.72
C ARG A 148 -28.14 7.27 25.31
N LEU A 149 -27.28 6.77 24.42
CA LEU A 149 -26.00 6.16 24.78
C LEU A 149 -25.02 7.23 25.28
N ARG A 150 -24.42 7.02 26.46
CA ARG A 150 -23.47 7.94 27.09
C ARG A 150 -22.04 7.68 26.60
N LEU A 151 -21.75 8.08 25.37
CA LEU A 151 -20.41 8.02 24.81
C LEU A 151 -19.53 9.15 25.39
N LYS A 152 -18.28 8.84 25.73
CA LYS A 152 -17.28 9.79 26.24
C LYS A 152 -15.94 9.60 25.55
N LEU A 153 -15.20 10.70 25.42
CA LEU A 153 -13.79 10.68 25.10
C LEU A 153 -13.00 10.48 26.39
N VAL A 154 -12.26 9.38 26.49
CA VAL A 154 -11.60 8.94 27.73
C VAL A 154 -10.14 8.63 27.42
N SER A 155 -9.21 9.06 28.28
CA SER A 155 -7.79 8.73 28.09
C SER A 155 -7.53 7.26 28.41
N GLU A 156 -6.50 6.66 27.81
CA GLU A 156 -6.01 5.32 28.13
C GLU A 156 -5.77 5.11 29.64
N SER A 157 -5.37 6.16 30.37
CA SER A 157 -5.17 6.08 31.83
C SER A 157 -6.46 6.03 32.64
N GLU A 158 -7.59 6.42 32.06
CA GLU A 158 -8.91 6.46 32.70
C GLU A 158 -9.77 5.23 32.31
N MET A 159 -9.31 4.46 31.33
CA MET A 159 -9.95 3.21 30.89
C MET A 159 -9.74 2.09 31.94
N THR A 160 -10.61 2.05 32.94
CA THR A 160 -10.70 0.96 33.92
C THR A 160 -11.52 -0.23 33.40
N GLU A 161 -11.61 -1.32 34.16
CA GLU A 161 -12.44 -2.50 33.83
C GLU A 161 -13.95 -2.19 33.74
N SER A 162 -14.38 -1.00 34.20
CA SER A 162 -15.76 -0.53 34.11
C SER A 162 -16.09 0.13 32.77
N TRP A 163 -15.13 0.27 31.86
CA TRP A 163 -15.32 0.89 30.55
C TRP A 163 -15.12 -0.09 29.41
N ILE A 164 -15.82 0.15 28.31
CA ILE A 164 -15.57 -0.48 27.03
C ILE A 164 -15.57 0.59 25.94
N GLY A 165 -14.67 0.47 24.97
CA GLY A 165 -14.51 1.51 23.97
C GLY A 165 -13.64 1.11 22.79
N LEU A 166 -13.55 2.02 21.84
CA LEU A 166 -12.69 1.93 20.67
C LEU A 166 -11.58 2.98 20.80
N PRO A 167 -10.29 2.60 20.65
CA PRO A 167 -9.22 3.57 20.63
C PRO A 167 -9.38 4.42 19.35
N LEU A 168 -9.57 5.73 19.53
CA LEU A 168 -9.92 6.66 18.46
C LEU A 168 -8.67 7.32 17.86
N ALA A 169 -7.80 7.86 18.71
CA ALA A 169 -6.62 8.61 18.28
C ALA A 169 -5.50 8.51 19.31
N LYS A 170 -4.26 8.77 18.88
CA LYS A 170 -3.09 8.86 19.75
C LYS A 170 -2.51 10.27 19.71
N VAL A 171 -2.25 10.85 20.88
CA VAL A 171 -1.67 12.20 20.99
C VAL A 171 -0.17 12.13 20.73
N ARG A 172 0.31 12.86 19.72
CA ARG A 172 1.72 12.90 19.32
C ARG A 172 2.50 14.00 20.02
N ALA A 173 1.95 15.22 20.02
CA ALA A 173 2.60 16.39 20.60
C ALA A 173 1.57 17.46 20.98
N ILE A 174 1.94 18.31 21.93
CA ILE A 174 1.28 19.58 22.21
C ILE A 174 2.30 20.67 21.84
N GLN A 175 1.92 21.56 20.95
CA GLN A 175 2.79 22.62 20.47
C GLN A 175 2.86 23.79 21.47
N PRO A 176 3.86 24.68 21.38
CA PRO A 176 3.98 25.84 22.27
C PRO A 176 2.78 26.80 22.20
N ASP A 177 2.05 26.84 21.09
CA ASP A 177 0.83 27.65 20.92
C ASP A 177 -0.43 26.98 21.50
N GLY A 178 -0.28 25.79 22.10
CA GLY A 178 -1.37 25.00 22.66
C GLY A 178 -2.05 24.06 21.67
N SER A 179 -1.68 24.08 20.38
CA SER A 179 -2.27 23.19 19.38
C SER A 179 -1.81 21.73 19.56
N VAL A 180 -2.68 20.79 19.19
CA VAL A 180 -2.44 19.36 19.38
C VAL A 180 -2.16 18.67 18.06
N LEU A 181 -1.09 17.88 18.02
CA LEU A 181 -0.79 16.96 16.93
C LEU A 181 -1.17 15.54 17.32
N LEU A 182 -1.88 14.87 16.41
CA LEU A 182 -2.22 13.45 16.51
C LEU A 182 -1.30 12.61 15.63
N HIS A 183 -1.19 11.33 15.93
CA HIS A 183 -0.57 10.33 15.05
C HIS A 183 -1.52 10.01 13.89
N LEU A 184 -1.44 10.78 12.79
CA LEU A 184 -2.31 10.59 11.61
C LEU A 184 -1.71 9.67 10.53
N GLU A 185 -0.38 9.56 10.49
CA GLU A 185 0.36 8.82 9.46
C GLU A 185 0.91 7.48 9.96
N ASP A 186 0.86 7.24 11.27
CA ASP A 186 1.48 6.12 11.97
C ASP A 186 0.56 5.45 13.00
N TYR A 187 -0.73 5.78 12.97
CA TYR A 187 -1.76 5.13 13.75
C TYR A 187 -3.07 5.01 12.96
N ILE A 188 -3.73 3.85 13.08
CA ILE A 188 -5.03 3.58 12.46
C ILE A 188 -5.90 2.95 13.56
N PRO A 189 -7.06 3.55 13.92
CA PRO A 189 -7.98 2.94 14.87
C PRO A 189 -8.60 1.65 14.28
N PRO A 190 -9.15 0.75 15.09
CA PRO A 190 -9.89 -0.41 14.60
C PRO A 190 -11.07 0.06 13.75
N VAL A 191 -11.11 -0.37 12.49
CA VAL A 191 -12.18 -0.03 11.55
C VAL A 191 -12.81 -1.27 10.96
N THR A 192 -14.14 -1.26 10.79
CA THR A 192 -14.86 -2.40 10.22
C THR A 192 -14.72 -2.50 8.71
N GLY A 193 -14.41 -1.38 8.03
CA GLY A 193 -14.21 -1.30 6.58
C GLY A 193 -13.03 -0.40 6.23
N TYR A 194 -12.37 -0.64 5.08
CA TYR A 194 -11.19 0.10 4.63
C TYR A 194 -11.38 1.62 4.63
N ALA A 195 -12.48 2.08 4.03
CA ALA A 195 -12.64 3.51 3.73
C ALA A 195 -12.88 4.37 4.97
N ALA A 196 -13.14 3.75 6.13
CA ALA A 196 -13.13 4.47 7.39
C ALA A 196 -11.75 5.07 7.69
N SER A 197 -10.65 4.51 7.14
CA SER A 197 -9.29 5.06 7.26
C SER A 197 -8.80 5.56 5.90
N SER A 198 -8.54 6.86 5.80
CA SER A 198 -7.95 7.44 4.59
C SER A 198 -6.60 6.81 4.25
N LEU A 199 -5.79 6.50 5.26
CA LEU A 199 -4.46 5.92 5.09
C LEU A 199 -4.51 4.53 4.44
N LEU A 200 -5.47 3.68 4.81
CA LEU A 200 -5.67 2.38 4.16
C LEU A 200 -6.11 2.55 2.70
N SER A 201 -7.04 3.47 2.43
CA SER A 201 -7.50 3.78 1.07
C SER A 201 -6.38 4.33 0.18
N GLU A 202 -5.51 5.17 0.73
CA GLU A 202 -4.34 5.73 0.05
C GLU A 202 -3.33 4.63 -0.30
N TRP A 203 -2.99 3.76 0.65
CA TRP A 203 -2.07 2.64 0.41
C TRP A 203 -2.60 1.70 -0.67
N LEU A 204 -3.87 1.29 -0.58
CA LEU A 204 -4.51 0.45 -1.57
C LEU A 204 -4.51 1.11 -2.95
N THR A 205 -4.88 2.39 -3.03
CA THR A 205 -4.88 3.15 -4.30
C THR A 205 -3.47 3.24 -4.89
N HIS A 206 -2.46 3.55 -4.09
CA HIS A 206 -1.08 3.66 -4.53
C HIS A 206 -0.55 2.30 -5.05
N LEU A 207 -0.75 1.22 -4.28
CA LEU A 207 -0.30 -0.11 -4.69
C LEU A 207 -1.01 -0.57 -5.96
N ASN A 208 -2.32 -0.38 -6.08
CA ASN A 208 -3.06 -0.70 -7.31
C ASN A 208 -2.51 0.05 -8.53
N GLY A 209 -2.27 1.36 -8.40
CA GLY A 209 -1.66 2.17 -9.46
C GLY A 209 -0.25 1.70 -9.85
N LEU A 210 0.56 1.30 -8.86
CA LEU A 210 1.88 0.75 -9.11
C LEU A 210 1.81 -0.60 -9.83
N VAL A 211 0.93 -1.51 -9.41
CA VAL A 211 0.71 -2.80 -10.09
C VAL A 211 0.31 -2.59 -11.55
N LYS A 212 -0.67 -1.72 -11.81
CA LYS A 212 -1.12 -1.39 -13.17
C LYS A 212 0.02 -0.89 -14.05
N MET A 213 0.82 0.04 -13.53
CA MET A 213 2.00 0.56 -14.24
C MET A 213 3.00 -0.56 -14.58
N ARG A 214 3.25 -1.49 -13.66
CA ARG A 214 4.16 -2.63 -13.90
C ARG A 214 3.57 -3.61 -14.91
N ALA A 215 2.27 -3.89 -14.85
CA ALA A 215 1.55 -4.74 -15.79
C ALA A 215 1.63 -4.18 -17.21
N ASP A 216 1.26 -2.91 -17.40
CA ASP A 216 1.27 -2.24 -18.70
C ASP A 216 2.67 -2.25 -19.34
N MET A 217 3.72 -2.06 -18.52
CA MET A 217 5.09 -2.09 -19.01
C MET A 217 5.50 -3.50 -19.48
N LEU A 218 5.21 -4.54 -18.68
CA LEU A 218 5.51 -5.91 -19.06
C LEU A 218 4.72 -6.34 -20.30
N ALA A 219 3.44 -5.99 -20.37
CA ALA A 219 2.57 -6.30 -21.51
C ALA A 219 3.11 -5.68 -22.80
N LYS A 220 3.45 -4.38 -22.80
CA LYS A 220 4.04 -3.70 -23.97
C LYS A 220 5.38 -4.31 -24.39
N ARG A 221 6.20 -4.73 -23.42
CA ARG A 221 7.49 -5.37 -23.73
C ARG A 221 7.28 -6.71 -24.44
N LEU A 222 6.41 -7.55 -23.89
CA LEU A 222 6.11 -8.88 -24.43
C LEU A 222 5.36 -8.83 -25.77
N SER A 223 4.58 -7.77 -26.03
CA SER A 223 3.95 -7.59 -27.34
C SER A 223 4.94 -7.12 -28.42
N ASN A 224 6.02 -6.43 -28.04
CA ASN A 224 7.02 -5.89 -28.96
C ASN A 224 8.22 -6.83 -29.18
N SER A 225 8.37 -7.88 -28.37
CA SER A 225 9.32 -8.94 -28.65
C SER A 225 8.77 -9.82 -29.79
N ASP A 226 9.34 -9.70 -31.00
CA ASP A 226 9.04 -10.52 -32.18
C ASP A 226 9.43 -12.03 -32.01
N GLY A 227 9.36 -12.59 -30.80
CA GLY A 227 9.83 -13.93 -30.46
C GLY A 227 11.35 -14.12 -30.61
N LYS A 228 12.11 -13.02 -30.63
CA LYS A 228 13.58 -13.01 -30.82
C LYS A 228 14.38 -12.87 -29.51
N ALA A 229 13.74 -12.64 -28.36
CA ALA A 229 14.48 -12.57 -27.10
C ALA A 229 14.76 -13.98 -26.56
N SER A 230 15.69 -14.09 -25.60
CA SER A 230 16.01 -15.37 -24.96
C SER A 230 14.76 -15.95 -24.29
N ALA A 231 14.35 -17.14 -24.74
CA ALA A 231 13.14 -17.84 -24.28
C ALA A 231 13.01 -17.94 -22.75
N SER A 232 14.13 -17.98 -22.01
CA SER A 232 14.13 -18.08 -20.55
C SER A 232 13.77 -16.77 -19.81
N ALA A 233 14.17 -15.61 -20.35
CA ALA A 233 13.88 -14.32 -19.75
C ALA A 233 12.42 -13.87 -20.03
N GLU A 234 11.89 -14.24 -21.20
CA GLU A 234 10.48 -14.02 -21.55
C GLU A 234 9.55 -14.83 -20.63
N ILE A 235 9.91 -16.07 -20.27
CA ILE A 235 9.09 -16.88 -19.34
C ILE A 235 8.92 -16.17 -17.99
N VAL A 236 9.98 -15.60 -17.42
CA VAL A 236 9.90 -14.87 -16.15
C VAL A 236 8.98 -13.66 -16.26
N ASP A 237 9.02 -12.95 -17.39
CA ASP A 237 8.14 -11.82 -17.64
C ASP A 237 6.68 -12.22 -17.77
N TYR A 238 6.39 -13.31 -18.48
CA TYR A 238 5.02 -13.84 -18.57
C TYR A 238 4.50 -14.26 -17.19
N LEU A 239 5.35 -14.89 -16.36
CA LEU A 239 4.98 -15.27 -15.00
C LEU A 239 4.73 -14.04 -14.10
N LEU A 240 5.58 -13.02 -14.17
CA LEU A 240 5.36 -11.76 -13.44
C LEU A 240 4.12 -11.02 -13.93
N LEU A 241 3.90 -10.96 -15.25
CA LEU A 241 2.70 -10.35 -15.83
C LEU A 241 1.44 -11.12 -15.41
N GLN A 242 1.48 -12.46 -15.35
CA GLN A 242 0.38 -13.28 -14.85
C GLN A 242 0.04 -12.93 -13.40
N ILE A 243 1.04 -12.69 -12.55
CA ILE A 243 0.84 -12.24 -11.17
C ILE A 243 0.13 -10.87 -11.19
N PHE A 244 0.61 -9.89 -11.96
CA PHE A 244 -0.03 -8.58 -11.99
C PHE A 244 -1.45 -8.61 -12.54
N ASN A 245 -1.69 -9.35 -13.61
CA ASN A 245 -3.04 -9.53 -14.19
C ASN A 245 -4.02 -10.19 -13.21
N LYS A 246 -3.52 -10.93 -12.21
CA LYS A 246 -4.32 -11.50 -11.13
C LYS A 246 -4.60 -10.47 -10.02
N TYR A 247 -3.57 -9.77 -9.54
CA TYR A 247 -3.70 -8.89 -8.38
C TYR A 247 -4.25 -7.49 -8.72
N GLU A 248 -4.01 -6.95 -9.92
CA GLU A 248 -4.58 -5.66 -10.35
C GLU A 248 -6.11 -5.61 -10.20
N PRO A 249 -6.90 -6.52 -10.81
CA PRO A 249 -8.35 -6.49 -10.69
C PRO A 249 -8.83 -6.80 -9.26
N SER A 250 -8.10 -7.64 -8.50
CA SER A 250 -8.41 -7.90 -7.09
C SER A 250 -8.29 -6.61 -6.26
N LEU A 251 -7.17 -5.90 -6.38
CA LEU A 251 -6.94 -4.64 -5.69
C LEU A 251 -7.90 -3.54 -6.17
N ASP A 252 -8.26 -3.51 -7.46
CA ASP A 252 -9.24 -2.56 -7.98
C ASP A 252 -10.64 -2.84 -7.41
N HIS A 253 -11.03 -4.12 -7.30
CA HIS A 253 -12.28 -4.49 -6.65
C HIS A 253 -12.33 -4.03 -5.18
N LEU A 254 -11.24 -4.20 -4.42
CA LEU A 254 -11.17 -3.71 -3.04
C LEU A 254 -11.37 -2.18 -2.95
N ARG A 255 -10.90 -1.41 -3.94
CA ARG A 255 -11.09 0.05 -3.99
C ARG A 255 -12.55 0.45 -4.18
N ASN A 256 -13.33 -0.41 -4.83
CA ASN A 256 -14.73 -0.15 -5.17
C ASN A 256 -15.72 -0.61 -4.09
N ILE A 257 -15.27 -1.35 -3.06
CA ILE A 257 -16.12 -1.80 -1.95
C ILE A 257 -15.53 -1.30 -0.62
N PRO A 258 -15.87 -0.06 -0.21
CA PRO A 258 -15.29 0.59 0.96
C PRO A 258 -15.57 -0.14 2.29
N GLU A 259 -16.62 -0.95 2.35
CA GLU A 259 -17.07 -1.69 3.53
C GLU A 259 -16.29 -3.00 3.78
N LEU A 260 -15.42 -3.42 2.86
CA LEU A 260 -14.64 -4.65 3.06
C LEU A 260 -13.69 -4.51 4.26
N PRO A 261 -13.56 -5.56 5.10
CA PRO A 261 -12.83 -5.46 6.35
C PRO A 261 -11.32 -5.50 6.15
N PRO A 262 -10.52 -4.79 7.00
CA PRO A 262 -9.06 -4.64 6.86
C PRO A 262 -8.23 -5.92 6.70
N ILE A 263 -8.75 -7.06 7.15
CA ILE A 263 -8.14 -8.38 6.99
C ILE A 263 -8.01 -8.81 5.51
N VAL A 264 -8.89 -8.37 4.61
CA VAL A 264 -8.91 -8.83 3.21
C VAL A 264 -7.65 -8.37 2.45
N LEU A 265 -7.39 -7.07 2.41
CA LEU A 265 -6.14 -6.42 2.02
C LEU A 265 -4.93 -7.04 2.71
N TYR A 266 -4.95 -7.26 4.04
CA TYR A 266 -3.83 -7.93 4.71
C TYR A 266 -3.52 -9.27 4.05
N GLN A 267 -4.55 -10.09 3.81
CA GLN A 267 -4.40 -11.40 3.16
C GLN A 267 -3.93 -11.26 1.71
N GLU A 268 -4.50 -10.33 0.94
CA GLU A 268 -4.10 -10.10 -0.45
C GLU A 268 -2.65 -9.62 -0.56
N LEU A 269 -2.21 -8.70 0.29
CA LEU A 269 -0.82 -8.23 0.34
C LEU A 269 0.14 -9.35 0.77
N ALA A 270 -0.24 -10.18 1.73
CA ALA A 270 0.59 -11.32 2.15
C ALA A 270 0.76 -12.35 1.02
N LYS A 271 -0.31 -12.69 0.31
CA LYS A 271 -0.25 -13.59 -0.86
C LYS A 271 0.61 -12.96 -1.96
N PHE A 272 0.40 -11.67 -2.25
CA PHE A 272 1.10 -10.96 -3.30
C PHE A 272 2.61 -10.86 -3.04
N ALA A 273 3.00 -10.48 -1.81
CA ALA A 273 4.40 -10.48 -1.38
C ALA A 273 5.03 -11.88 -1.49
N GLY A 274 4.26 -12.93 -1.17
CA GLY A 274 4.66 -14.32 -1.36
C GLY A 274 5.02 -14.67 -2.80
N GLU A 275 4.12 -14.36 -3.74
CA GLU A 275 4.34 -14.63 -5.16
C GLU A 275 5.50 -13.81 -5.73
N LEU A 276 5.57 -12.51 -5.44
CA LEU A 276 6.66 -11.64 -5.88
C LEU A 276 8.03 -12.06 -5.35
N SER A 277 8.08 -12.54 -4.11
CA SER A 277 9.34 -12.96 -3.48
C SER A 277 10.04 -14.10 -4.25
N THR A 278 9.29 -14.94 -4.97
CA THR A 278 9.83 -16.03 -5.80
C THR A 278 10.76 -15.51 -6.90
N PHE A 279 10.50 -14.31 -7.41
CA PHE A 279 11.24 -13.72 -8.53
C PHE A 279 12.23 -12.66 -8.07
N ILE A 280 11.86 -11.86 -7.08
CA ILE A 280 12.60 -10.65 -6.69
C ILE A 280 13.64 -10.93 -5.60
N ARG A 281 13.34 -11.80 -4.63
CA ARG A 281 14.28 -12.13 -3.55
C ARG A 281 15.25 -13.21 -3.97
N THR A 282 16.18 -12.89 -4.86
CA THR A 282 17.09 -13.86 -5.51
C THR A 282 17.84 -14.79 -4.57
N LYS A 283 18.17 -14.33 -3.34
CA LYS A 283 18.87 -15.11 -2.31
C LYS A 283 18.02 -16.20 -1.65
N THR A 284 16.74 -15.91 -1.35
CA THR A 284 15.88 -16.81 -0.57
C THR A 284 14.75 -17.42 -1.38
N ARG A 285 14.26 -16.69 -2.39
CA ARG A 285 13.03 -16.99 -3.15
C ARG A 285 11.78 -17.18 -2.28
N ARG A 286 11.80 -16.66 -1.05
CA ARG A 286 10.75 -16.83 -0.04
C ARG A 286 10.38 -15.49 0.58
N PRO A 287 9.10 -15.26 0.89
CA PRO A 287 8.66 -14.03 1.55
C PRO A 287 9.25 -13.91 2.96
N ARG A 288 9.27 -12.66 3.45
CA ARG A 288 9.47 -12.40 4.88
C ARG A 288 8.27 -12.99 5.64
N PRO A 289 8.45 -13.45 6.90
CA PRO A 289 7.32 -13.85 7.74
C PRO A 289 6.29 -12.72 7.82
N ALA A 290 5.02 -13.04 7.63
CA ALA A 290 3.95 -12.05 7.75
C ALA A 290 3.87 -11.57 9.21
N PRO A 291 3.60 -10.27 9.46
CA PRO A 291 3.64 -9.70 10.81
C PRO A 291 2.54 -10.21 11.74
N GLY A 292 1.49 -10.86 11.21
CA GLY A 292 0.29 -11.23 11.94
C GLY A 292 -0.73 -10.11 11.91
N TYR A 293 -2.01 -10.45 11.71
CA TYR A 293 -3.09 -9.47 11.71
C TYR A 293 -3.57 -9.21 13.14
N ASP A 294 -3.55 -7.95 13.56
CA ASP A 294 -4.10 -7.47 14.82
C ASP A 294 -5.08 -6.34 14.53
N HIS A 295 -6.38 -6.63 14.71
CA HIS A 295 -7.44 -5.67 14.41
C HIS A 295 -7.42 -4.44 15.31
N GLY A 296 -6.96 -4.59 16.56
CA GLY A 296 -6.80 -3.45 17.47
C GLY A 296 -5.57 -2.60 17.17
N LYS A 297 -4.66 -3.10 16.32
CA LYS A 297 -3.40 -2.45 15.93
C LYS A 297 -3.19 -2.56 14.42
N LEU A 298 -4.07 -1.93 13.65
CA LEU A 298 -4.08 -2.05 12.18
C LEU A 298 -2.81 -1.51 11.52
N TYR A 299 -2.29 -0.36 11.98
CA TYR A 299 -1.08 0.21 11.40
C TYR A 299 0.13 -0.76 11.45
N PRO A 300 0.60 -1.21 12.62
CA PRO A 300 1.77 -2.10 12.68
C PRO A 300 1.51 -3.49 12.09
N SER A 301 0.26 -3.94 11.98
CA SER A 301 -0.06 -5.24 11.38
C SER A 301 -0.12 -5.21 9.84
N ILE A 302 -0.55 -4.10 9.23
CA ILE A 302 -0.71 -4.00 7.77
C ILE A 302 0.47 -3.27 7.11
N ARG A 303 1.00 -2.21 7.73
CA ARG A 303 2.05 -1.36 7.15
C ARG A 303 3.28 -2.16 6.67
N PRO A 304 3.82 -3.15 7.41
CA PRO A 304 4.98 -3.89 6.94
C PRO A 304 4.74 -4.62 5.62
N LEU A 305 3.53 -5.12 5.36
CA LEU A 305 3.19 -5.76 4.09
C LEU A 305 3.03 -4.74 2.96
N VAL A 306 2.47 -3.57 3.24
CA VAL A 306 2.39 -2.46 2.27
C VAL A 306 3.80 -2.06 1.83
N ASP A 307 4.70 -1.85 2.78
CA ASP A 307 6.10 -1.51 2.51
C ASP A 307 6.80 -2.62 1.73
N ASP A 308 6.60 -3.88 2.11
CA ASP A 308 7.22 -5.02 1.45
C ASP A 308 6.78 -5.16 -0.02
N VAL A 309 5.47 -5.07 -0.27
CA VAL A 309 4.92 -5.13 -1.63
C VAL A 309 5.40 -3.94 -2.46
N HIS A 310 5.39 -2.73 -1.89
CA HIS A 310 5.91 -1.55 -2.57
C HIS A 310 7.39 -1.68 -2.93
N GLU A 311 8.23 -2.18 -2.01
CA GLU A 311 9.65 -2.48 -2.23
C GLU A 311 9.82 -3.49 -3.38
N LEU A 312 9.11 -4.61 -3.33
CA LEU A 312 9.16 -5.67 -4.34
C LEU A 312 8.73 -5.16 -5.72
N LEU A 313 7.63 -4.41 -5.79
CA LEU A 313 7.13 -3.78 -7.02
C LEU A 313 8.14 -2.81 -7.63
N ASN A 314 8.90 -2.09 -6.82
CA ASN A 314 9.92 -1.19 -7.32
C ASN A 314 11.17 -1.90 -7.86
N GLN A 315 11.49 -3.08 -7.33
CA GLN A 315 12.61 -3.89 -7.79
C GLN A 315 12.31 -4.66 -9.09
N ILE A 316 11.04 -4.89 -9.44
CA ILE A 316 10.58 -5.67 -10.62
C ILE A 316 11.13 -5.16 -11.97
N LEU A 317 11.63 -3.93 -12.05
CA LEU A 317 12.22 -3.39 -13.28
C LEU A 317 13.59 -2.77 -13.08
N VAL A 318 14.35 -3.22 -12.07
CA VAL A 318 15.82 -3.12 -12.18
C VAL A 318 16.28 -4.20 -13.17
N ARG A 319 15.81 -4.09 -14.42
CA ARG A 319 16.50 -4.67 -15.56
C ARG A 319 17.70 -3.80 -15.77
N ALA A 320 18.79 -4.24 -15.19
CA ALA A 320 20.09 -3.63 -15.25
C ALA A 320 20.70 -3.65 -16.67
N GLY A 321 19.91 -3.56 -17.75
CA GLY A 321 20.33 -3.53 -19.15
C GLY A 321 19.34 -2.75 -20.01
N GLN A 322 19.75 -1.58 -20.49
CA GLN A 322 19.00 -0.65 -21.35
C GLN A 322 19.59 -0.68 -22.76
N MET A 323 18.78 -0.96 -23.79
CA MET A 323 19.25 -0.84 -25.17
C MET A 323 19.45 0.63 -25.54
N ILE A 324 20.61 0.95 -26.09
CA ILE A 324 20.98 2.27 -26.59
C ILE A 324 20.94 2.20 -28.12
N PRO A 325 20.06 2.96 -28.80
CA PRO A 325 19.96 2.94 -30.25
C PRO A 325 21.28 3.28 -30.93
N LEU A 326 21.68 2.44 -31.90
CA LEU A 326 22.83 2.67 -32.78
C LEU A 326 22.32 3.10 -34.16
N ASP A 327 22.50 4.38 -34.49
CA ASP A 327 22.13 4.94 -35.77
C ASP A 327 23.25 4.77 -36.80
N PRO A 328 23.01 4.12 -37.95
CA PRO A 328 23.98 4.09 -39.04
C PRO A 328 24.12 5.47 -39.67
N LYS A 329 25.36 5.92 -39.89
CA LYS A 329 25.69 7.19 -40.57
C LYS A 329 26.30 7.00 -41.96
N GLY A 330 26.46 5.75 -42.39
CA GLY A 330 27.08 5.38 -43.67
C GLY A 330 28.60 5.19 -43.55
N ASN A 331 29.23 4.63 -44.59
CA ASN A 331 30.67 4.37 -44.66
C ASN A 331 31.25 3.64 -43.44
N GLY A 332 30.52 2.65 -42.92
CA GLY A 332 30.96 1.90 -41.74
C GLY A 332 30.97 2.71 -40.44
N VAL A 333 30.19 3.80 -40.34
CA VAL A 333 30.05 4.59 -39.11
C VAL A 333 28.68 4.38 -38.48
N TRP A 334 28.66 4.20 -37.16
CA TRP A 334 27.47 4.18 -36.31
C TRP A 334 27.62 5.15 -35.16
N SER A 335 26.50 5.70 -34.68
CA SER A 335 26.49 6.59 -33.52
C SER A 335 25.36 6.25 -32.57
N ALA A 336 25.63 6.33 -31.27
CA ALA A 336 24.66 6.29 -30.20
C ALA A 336 24.75 7.60 -29.41
N SER A 337 23.61 8.17 -29.02
CA SER A 337 23.54 9.38 -28.20
C SER A 337 22.60 9.18 -27.01
N VAL A 338 23.04 9.62 -25.84
CA VAL A 338 22.34 9.50 -24.56
C VAL A 338 22.65 10.77 -23.74
N LEU A 339 21.84 11.12 -22.74
CA LEU A 339 22.20 12.23 -21.87
C LEU A 339 23.52 11.91 -21.12
N PRO A 340 24.48 12.85 -20.97
CA PRO A 340 25.75 12.59 -20.29
C PRO A 340 25.59 11.97 -18.89
N ASN A 341 24.61 12.44 -18.12
CA ASN A 341 24.31 11.89 -16.79
C ASN A 341 23.78 10.46 -16.84
N GLU A 342 22.97 10.14 -17.85
CA GLU A 342 22.44 8.80 -18.06
C GLU A 342 23.56 7.83 -18.50
N LEU A 343 24.42 8.26 -19.42
CA LEU A 343 25.57 7.46 -19.87
C LEU A 343 26.54 7.14 -18.71
N ARG A 344 26.73 8.09 -17.79
CA ARG A 344 27.51 7.89 -16.55
C ARG A 344 26.83 6.97 -15.54
N SER A 345 25.50 6.91 -15.54
CA SER A 345 24.74 6.08 -14.60
C SER A 345 24.83 4.58 -14.89
N PHE A 346 25.19 4.19 -16.12
CA PHE A 346 25.47 2.79 -16.43
C PHE A 346 26.75 2.36 -15.76
N SER A 347 26.77 1.23 -15.06
CA SER A 347 27.99 0.62 -14.56
C SER A 347 28.86 0.10 -15.71
N ASN A 348 28.26 -0.63 -16.65
CA ASN A 348 28.97 -1.23 -17.79
C ASN A 348 28.26 -0.91 -19.12
N LEU A 349 29.00 -0.93 -20.22
CA LEU A 349 28.44 -0.84 -21.58
C LEU A 349 28.84 -2.09 -22.35
N VAL A 350 27.87 -2.76 -22.96
CA VAL A 350 28.09 -4.00 -23.70
C VAL A 350 27.62 -3.85 -25.14
N LEU A 351 28.50 -4.17 -26.09
CA LEU A 351 28.21 -4.24 -27.50
C LEU A 351 28.04 -5.71 -27.91
N ALA A 352 26.83 -6.08 -28.34
CA ALA A 352 26.56 -7.37 -28.95
C ALA A 352 26.69 -7.24 -30.47
N VAL A 353 27.45 -8.15 -31.08
CA VAL A 353 27.79 -8.09 -32.52
C VAL A 353 27.47 -9.42 -33.18
N HIS A 354 26.85 -9.36 -34.34
CA HIS A 354 26.59 -10.52 -35.19
C HIS A 354 26.93 -10.21 -36.64
N ALA A 355 27.56 -11.16 -37.33
CA ALA A 355 27.79 -11.13 -38.76
C ALA A 355 27.83 -12.58 -39.28
N GLN A 356 27.73 -12.77 -40.59
CA GLN A 356 27.78 -14.08 -41.24
C GLN A 356 29.22 -14.62 -41.34
N LEU A 357 29.88 -14.75 -40.19
CA LEU A 357 31.24 -15.25 -40.01
C LEU A 357 31.28 -16.26 -38.86
N PRO A 358 32.24 -17.21 -38.84
CA PRO A 358 32.49 -18.05 -37.67
C PRO A 358 32.77 -17.21 -36.42
N MET A 359 32.21 -17.59 -35.26
CA MET A 359 32.25 -16.76 -34.04
C MET A 359 33.67 -16.36 -33.62
N ASP A 360 34.64 -17.28 -33.69
CA ASP A 360 36.03 -16.98 -33.32
C ASP A 360 36.69 -15.97 -34.27
N VAL A 361 36.34 -16.04 -35.56
CA VAL A 361 36.84 -15.11 -36.59
C VAL A 361 36.20 -13.74 -36.40
N LEU A 362 34.87 -13.69 -36.24
CA LEU A 362 34.14 -12.45 -35.96
C LEU A 362 34.69 -11.76 -34.73
N GLN A 363 34.91 -12.52 -33.65
CA GLN A 363 35.41 -12.00 -32.40
C GLN A 363 36.78 -11.34 -32.54
N HIS A 364 37.71 -12.00 -33.22
CA HIS A 364 39.06 -11.46 -33.42
C HIS A 364 39.06 -10.28 -34.39
N GLN A 365 38.44 -10.43 -35.56
CA GLN A 365 38.45 -9.40 -36.60
C GLN A 365 37.72 -8.12 -36.15
N PHE A 366 36.56 -8.27 -35.50
CA PHE A 366 35.77 -7.13 -35.07
C PHE A 366 36.52 -6.26 -34.05
N SER A 367 37.19 -6.87 -33.08
CA SER A 367 37.99 -6.13 -32.08
C SER A 367 39.13 -5.34 -32.72
N VAL A 368 39.80 -5.90 -33.73
CA VAL A 368 40.95 -5.23 -34.40
C VAL A 368 40.49 -4.17 -35.42
N GLN A 369 39.36 -4.38 -36.08
CA GLN A 369 38.89 -3.53 -37.20
C GLN A 369 37.84 -2.49 -36.79
N THR A 370 37.46 -2.45 -35.52
CA THR A 370 36.51 -1.49 -34.98
C THR A 370 37.22 -0.45 -34.14
N LYS A 371 36.87 0.82 -34.36
CA LYS A 371 37.33 1.95 -33.53
C LYS A 371 36.13 2.61 -32.88
N ILE A 372 36.23 2.87 -31.59
CA ILE A 372 35.17 3.50 -30.80
C ILE A 372 35.73 4.76 -30.14
N SER A 373 35.01 5.87 -30.22
CA SER A 373 35.39 7.11 -29.53
C SER A 373 34.21 8.08 -29.45
N ALA A 374 34.47 9.29 -28.96
CA ALA A 374 33.53 10.41 -29.10
C ALA A 374 33.39 10.79 -30.59
N PRO A 375 32.19 11.18 -31.06
CA PRO A 375 31.95 11.50 -32.48
C PRO A 375 32.94 12.48 -33.11
N GLN A 376 33.39 13.50 -32.35
CA GLN A 376 34.30 14.53 -32.83
C GLN A 376 35.72 14.01 -33.12
N GLN A 377 36.12 12.90 -32.49
CA GLN A 377 37.49 12.37 -32.57
C GLN A 377 37.62 11.15 -33.49
N LEU A 378 36.50 10.50 -33.82
CA LEU A 378 36.52 9.23 -34.54
C LEU A 378 37.25 9.34 -35.89
N HIS A 379 37.02 10.43 -36.64
CA HIS A 379 37.64 10.63 -37.95
C HIS A 379 39.17 10.72 -37.87
N GLU A 380 39.70 11.41 -36.86
CA GLU A 380 41.15 11.53 -36.64
C GLU A 380 41.76 10.18 -36.27
N LEU A 381 41.10 9.41 -35.40
CA LEU A 381 41.57 8.08 -34.99
C LEU A 381 41.63 7.11 -36.17
N VAL A 382 40.63 7.15 -37.06
CA VAL A 382 40.61 6.32 -38.26
C VAL A 382 41.76 6.71 -39.19
N ARG A 383 41.91 7.99 -39.53
CA ARG A 383 42.96 8.47 -40.45
C ARG A 383 44.37 8.21 -39.93
N SER A 384 44.62 8.47 -38.65
CA SER A 384 45.94 8.39 -38.02
C SER A 384 46.27 7.00 -37.47
N HIS A 385 45.43 5.99 -37.73
CA HIS A 385 45.62 4.62 -37.25
C HIS A 385 45.78 4.50 -35.71
N LEU A 386 45.25 5.47 -34.96
CA LEU A 386 45.33 5.49 -33.50
C LEU A 386 44.29 4.54 -32.87
N PRO A 387 44.57 3.99 -31.66
CA PRO A 387 43.61 3.18 -30.93
C PRO A 387 42.44 4.02 -30.40
N GLY A 388 41.28 3.40 -30.28
CA GLY A 388 40.10 3.99 -29.65
C GLY A 388 39.87 3.44 -28.24
N LEU A 389 38.61 3.53 -27.79
CA LEU A 389 38.13 2.87 -26.58
C LEU A 389 38.28 1.35 -26.73
N GLU A 390 38.81 0.70 -25.69
CA GLU A 390 39.12 -0.72 -25.71
C GLU A 390 37.85 -1.58 -25.60
N LEU A 391 37.81 -2.65 -26.39
CA LEU A 391 36.77 -3.67 -26.39
C LEU A 391 37.27 -4.93 -25.70
N GLN A 392 36.77 -5.21 -24.50
CA GLN A 392 37.08 -6.42 -23.76
C GLN A 392 36.10 -7.54 -24.13
N ARG A 393 36.62 -8.71 -24.51
CA ARG A 393 35.80 -9.91 -24.77
C ARG A 393 35.03 -10.32 -23.52
N LEU A 394 33.73 -10.59 -23.68
CA LEU A 394 32.94 -11.33 -22.71
C LEU A 394 32.70 -12.77 -23.19
N PRO A 395 33.08 -13.80 -22.43
CA PRO A 395 32.81 -15.19 -22.81
C PRO A 395 31.31 -15.55 -22.72
N VAL A 396 30.57 -14.86 -21.85
CA VAL A 396 29.12 -15.00 -21.67
C VAL A 396 28.54 -13.60 -21.48
N PRO A 397 27.40 -13.25 -22.10
CA PRO A 397 26.77 -11.96 -21.85
C PRO A 397 26.35 -11.81 -20.38
N PRO A 398 26.36 -10.59 -19.83
CA PRO A 398 25.79 -10.32 -18.52
C PRO A 398 24.32 -10.74 -18.46
N ARG A 399 23.87 -11.22 -17.29
CA ARG A 399 22.49 -11.72 -17.09
C ARG A 399 21.41 -10.67 -17.34
N GLN A 400 21.82 -9.40 -17.39
CA GLN A 400 20.99 -8.23 -17.57
C GLN A 400 20.61 -7.97 -19.03
N ILE A 401 21.33 -8.55 -19.99
CA ILE A 401 21.07 -8.40 -21.43
C ILE A 401 20.61 -9.73 -22.04
N PRO A 402 19.75 -9.71 -23.07
CA PRO A 402 19.31 -10.93 -23.74
C PRO A 402 20.46 -11.70 -24.39
N TYR A 403 20.47 -13.03 -24.21
CA TYR A 403 21.33 -13.91 -25.00
C TYR A 403 20.72 -14.13 -26.39
N SER A 404 21.48 -13.78 -27.43
CA SER A 404 21.13 -13.97 -28.83
C SER A 404 22.12 -14.96 -29.45
N ALA A 405 21.63 -16.09 -29.95
CA ALA A 405 22.48 -17.10 -30.57
C ALA A 405 23.25 -16.53 -31.77
N GLY A 406 24.54 -16.85 -31.87
CA GLY A 406 25.41 -16.35 -32.94
C GLY A 406 25.93 -14.91 -32.75
N TYR A 407 25.66 -14.27 -31.61
CA TYR A 407 26.27 -12.99 -31.25
C TYR A 407 27.55 -13.21 -30.42
N VAL A 408 28.51 -12.32 -30.61
CA VAL A 408 29.68 -12.14 -29.74
C VAL A 408 29.51 -10.86 -28.92
N TYR A 409 29.98 -10.88 -27.68
CA TYR A 409 29.76 -9.79 -26.74
C TYR A 409 31.08 -9.14 -26.32
N PHE A 410 31.11 -7.81 -26.35
CA PHE A 410 32.24 -7.01 -25.91
C PHE A 410 31.81 -5.99 -24.87
N GLU A 411 32.58 -5.88 -23.80
CA GLU A 411 32.47 -4.79 -22.85
C GLU A 411 33.32 -3.60 -23.31
N LEU A 412 32.72 -2.41 -23.28
CA LEU A 412 33.40 -1.16 -23.58
C LEU A 412 34.10 -0.68 -22.31
N MET A 413 35.43 -0.59 -22.33
CA MET A 413 36.21 -0.16 -21.18
C MET A 413 35.94 1.30 -20.84
N LYS A 414 35.31 1.54 -19.70
CA LYS A 414 34.94 2.87 -19.19
C LYS A 414 36.09 3.55 -18.44
N SER A 415 37.29 3.48 -18.98
CA SER A 415 38.50 4.02 -18.36
C SER A 415 39.37 4.77 -19.36
N GLY A 416 40.07 5.80 -18.89
CA GLY A 416 41.04 6.54 -19.68
C GLY A 416 40.44 7.70 -20.50
N PRO A 417 41.30 8.46 -21.21
CA PRO A 417 40.96 9.77 -21.77
C PRO A 417 39.92 9.73 -22.90
N PHE A 418 39.77 8.59 -23.58
CA PHE A 418 38.73 8.40 -24.60
C PHE A 418 37.35 8.26 -23.98
N TRP A 419 37.25 7.55 -22.85
CA TRP A 419 35.99 7.40 -22.12
C TRP A 419 35.52 8.75 -21.55
N ASP A 420 36.43 9.57 -21.01
CA ASP A 420 36.08 10.88 -20.46
C ASP A 420 35.40 11.77 -21.50
N LYS A 421 35.90 11.76 -22.74
CA LYS A 421 35.33 12.53 -23.84
C LYS A 421 33.97 12.00 -24.28
N VAL A 422 33.82 10.67 -24.37
CA VAL A 422 32.54 10.00 -24.63
C VAL A 422 31.51 10.37 -23.55
N SER A 423 31.91 10.25 -22.29
CA SER A 423 31.08 10.52 -21.12
C SER A 423 30.63 11.98 -21.06
N ASN A 424 31.53 12.92 -21.36
CA ASN A 424 31.22 14.35 -21.39
C ASN A 424 30.33 14.74 -22.57
N ALA A 425 30.53 14.12 -23.75
CA ALA A 425 29.72 14.37 -24.93
C ALA A 425 28.33 13.73 -24.85
N GLY A 426 28.15 12.67 -24.04
CA GLY A 426 26.93 11.86 -24.05
C GLY A 426 26.75 11.08 -25.36
N ALA A 427 27.83 10.84 -26.10
CA ALA A 427 27.73 10.21 -27.42
C ALA A 427 28.90 9.28 -27.68
N ILE A 428 28.60 8.15 -28.31
CA ILE A 428 29.54 7.12 -28.75
C ILE A 428 29.44 7.04 -30.27
N ALA A 429 30.58 7.02 -30.94
CA ALA A 429 30.65 6.72 -32.36
C ALA A 429 31.60 5.54 -32.60
N LEU A 430 31.20 4.65 -33.50
CA LEU A 430 31.94 3.46 -33.90
C LEU A 430 32.23 3.52 -35.39
N HIS A 431 33.45 3.18 -35.78
CA HIS A 431 33.82 2.95 -37.17
C HIS A 431 34.27 1.49 -37.34
N VAL A 432 33.63 0.74 -38.23
CA VAL A 432 33.98 -0.64 -38.56
C VAL A 432 34.58 -0.65 -39.97
N ALA A 433 35.88 -0.93 -40.08
CA ALA A 433 36.63 -0.84 -41.34
C ALA A 433 36.60 -2.12 -42.19
N GLY A 434 36.16 -3.25 -41.62
CA GLY A 434 36.16 -4.56 -42.26
C GLY A 434 34.87 -4.89 -43.01
N ASP A 435 34.94 -5.91 -43.85
CA ASP A 435 33.76 -6.53 -44.46
C ASP A 435 33.13 -7.52 -43.49
N PHE A 436 31.99 -7.14 -42.92
CA PHE A 436 31.19 -7.96 -42.01
C PHE A 436 29.82 -8.21 -42.65
N PRO A 437 29.65 -9.32 -43.40
CA PRO A 437 28.40 -9.59 -44.10
C PRO A 437 27.23 -9.68 -43.12
N ALA A 438 26.13 -8.99 -43.45
CA ALA A 438 24.93 -8.91 -42.62
C ALA A 438 25.19 -8.44 -41.17
N LEU A 439 26.13 -7.52 -40.98
CA LEU A 439 26.47 -6.95 -39.67
C LEU A 439 25.25 -6.40 -38.93
N LYS A 440 25.05 -6.88 -37.71
CA LYS A 440 24.09 -6.36 -36.72
C LYS A 440 24.83 -6.04 -35.44
N MET A 441 24.46 -4.92 -34.83
CA MET A 441 25.05 -4.46 -33.58
C MET A 441 23.98 -3.93 -32.65
N GLU A 442 24.13 -4.25 -31.37
CA GLU A 442 23.26 -3.76 -30.30
C GLU A 442 24.15 -3.22 -29.17
N LEU A 443 23.92 -1.97 -28.78
CA LEU A 443 24.60 -1.37 -27.63
C LEU A 443 23.68 -1.42 -26.42
N TRP A 444 24.21 -1.85 -25.29
CA TRP A 444 23.48 -2.01 -24.04
C TRP A 444 24.18 -1.28 -22.89
N GLY A 445 23.45 -0.44 -22.17
CA GLY A 445 23.89 0.17 -20.92
C GLY A 445 23.39 -0.62 -19.71
N ILE A 446 24.31 -1.11 -18.89
CA ILE A 446 24.01 -1.92 -17.70
C ILE A 446 24.06 -1.04 -16.46
N ARG A 447 23.16 -1.20 -15.48
CA ARG A 447 23.20 -0.47 -14.20
C ARG A 447 23.50 -1.43 -13.06
N ASP A 448 24.24 -1.00 -12.04
CA ASP A 448 24.41 -1.84 -10.84
C ASP A 448 23.07 -1.98 -10.12
N SER A 449 22.77 -3.21 -9.70
CA SER A 449 21.53 -3.59 -9.02
C SER A 449 21.51 -3.18 -7.56
#